data_AF-A0A968LD96-F1
#
_entry.id   AF-A0A968LD96-F1
#
_cell.length_a   1.000
_cell.length_b   1.000
_cell.length_c   1.000
_cell.angle_alpha   90.00
_cell.angle_beta   90.00
_cell.angle_gamma   90.00
#
_symmetry.space_group_name_H-M   'P 1'
#
loop_
_entity.id
_entity.type
_entity.pdbx_description
1 polymer ?
#
loop_
_entity_poly.entity_id
_entity_poly.type
_entity_poly.pdbx_seq_one_letter_code
_entity_poly.pdbx_strand_id
1 'polypeptide(L)' 'MEAVVISNELLDLIGVDGIVGQNFLNRYRQRWQFGARGPLGFPEVGNLELIPLEGQ' A
#
# COMPACT_ATOMS: atom_id res chain seq x y z
N MET A 1 -9.72 -16.63 -0.47
CA MET A 1 -8.99 -15.34 -0.50
C MET A 1 -7.58 -15.65 -0.94
N GLU A 2 -7.07 -15.05 -2.00
CA GLU A 2 -5.68 -15.27 -2.46
C GLU A 2 -4.97 -13.93 -2.50
N ALA A 3 -4.41 -13.52 -1.36
CA ALA A 3 -3.31 -12.59 -1.35
C ALA A 3 -2.04 -13.44 -1.44
N VAL A 4 -1.31 -13.35 -2.55
CA VAL A 4 -0.03 -14.04 -2.69
C VAL A 4 1.03 -13.13 -2.08
N VAL A 5 1.34 -13.36 -0.81
CA VAL A 5 2.50 -12.74 -0.18
C VAL A 5 3.71 -13.54 -0.63
N ILE A 6 4.39 -13.04 -1.66
CA ILE A 6 5.72 -13.52 -2.00
C ILE A 6 6.64 -12.88 -0.97
N SER A 7 7.28 -13.69 -0.12
CA SER A 7 8.38 -13.26 0.75
C SER A 7 9.64 -13.96 0.26
N ASN A 8 10.61 -13.20 -0.27
CA ASN A 8 11.91 -13.75 -0.66
C ASN A 8 13.00 -12.67 -0.51
N GLU A 9 14.26 -13.11 -0.54
CA GLU A 9 15.45 -12.27 -0.34
C GLU A 9 15.50 -11.05 -1.28
N LEU A 10 14.86 -11.12 -2.45
CA LEU A 10 14.80 -10.02 -3.41
C LEU A 10 13.93 -8.86 -2.90
N LEU A 11 12.83 -9.15 -2.21
CA LEU A 11 11.93 -8.11 -1.69
C LEU A 11 12.55 -7.40 -0.49
N ASP A 12 13.25 -8.15 0.36
CA ASP A 12 14.05 -7.57 1.46
C ASP A 12 15.15 -6.64 0.91
N LEU A 13 15.81 -7.02 -0.19
CA LEU A 13 16.85 -6.20 -0.83
C LEU A 13 16.34 -4.85 -1.31
N ILE A 14 15.08 -4.77 -1.78
CA ILE A 14 14.47 -3.53 -2.27
C ILE A 14 13.62 -2.82 -1.19
N GLY A 15 13.63 -3.31 0.05
CA GLY A 15 12.89 -2.74 1.16
C GLY A 15 11.37 -2.84 1.01
N VAL A 16 10.88 -3.91 0.38
CA VAL A 16 9.45 -4.19 0.18
C VAL A 16 9.04 -5.37 1.05
N ASP A 17 8.16 -5.15 2.03
CA ASP A 17 7.71 -6.22 2.95
C ASP A 17 6.77 -7.24 2.27
N GLY A 18 6.19 -6.89 1.13
CA GLY A 18 5.30 -7.76 0.36
C GLY A 18 4.62 -7.06 -0.80
N ILE A 19 4.04 -7.84 -1.69
CA ILE A 19 3.30 -7.34 -2.85
C ILE A 19 1.82 -7.68 -2.69
N VAL A 20 0.96 -6.68 -2.87
CA VAL A 20 -0.49 -6.86 -2.88
C VAL A 20 -0.99 -6.83 -4.33
N GLY A 21 -1.70 -7.88 -4.73
CA GLY A 21 -2.29 -7.97 -6.07
C GLY A 21 -3.47 -7.04 -6.28
N GLN A 22 -3.68 -6.60 -7.53
CA GLN A 22 -4.79 -5.68 -7.86
C GLN A 22 -6.18 -6.27 -7.58
N ASN A 23 -6.36 -7.61 -7.68
CA ASN A 23 -7.63 -8.27 -7.34
C ASN A 23 -8.03 -8.00 -5.87
N PHE A 24 -7.06 -7.98 -4.96
CA PHE A 24 -7.31 -7.63 -3.57
C PHE A 24 -7.73 -6.16 -3.46
N LEU A 25 -6.98 -5.25 -4.08
CA LEU A 25 -7.22 -3.80 -4.02
C LEU A 25 -8.56 -3.38 -4.64
N ASN A 26 -9.08 -4.12 -5.63
CA ASN A 26 -10.37 -3.84 -6.27
C ASN A 26 -11.58 -3.92 -5.34
N ARG A 27 -11.41 -4.47 -4.13
CA ARG A 27 -12.47 -4.58 -3.11
C ARG A 27 -12.54 -3.37 -2.19
N TYR A 28 -11.60 -2.44 -2.33
CA TYR A 28 -11.44 -1.30 -1.45
C TYR A 28 -11.44 -0.01 -2.25
N ARG A 29 -12.09 1.02 -1.71
CA ARG A 29 -11.81 2.40 -2.06
C ARG A 29 -10.46 2.78 -1.45
N GLN A 30 -9.56 3.22 -2.31
CA GLN A 30 -8.19 3.59 -1.98
C GLN A 30 -8.09 5.09 -1.72
N ARG A 31 -7.61 5.49 -0.54
CA ARG A 31 -7.35 6.90 -0.19
C ARG A 31 -5.89 7.08 0.22
N TRP A 32 -5.12 7.76 -0.63
CA TRP A 32 -3.77 8.19 -0.27
C TRP A 32 -3.82 9.41 0.64
N GLN A 33 -3.11 9.32 1.75
CA GLN A 33 -2.94 10.41 2.70
C GLN A 33 -1.45 10.69 2.84
N PHE A 34 -1.09 11.96 2.83
CA PHE A 34 0.29 12.40 2.97
C PHE A 34 0.40 13.33 4.17
N GLY A 35 1.51 13.22 4.89
CA GLY A 35 1.85 14.13 5.97
C GLY A 35 2.16 15.54 5.47
N ALA A 36 2.57 16.40 6.40
CA ALA A 36 3.05 17.74 6.06
C ALA A 36 4.26 17.67 5.12
N ARG A 37 4.36 18.65 4.22
CA ARG A 37 5.53 18.78 3.34
C ARG A 37 6.70 19.32 4.14
N GLY A 38 7.84 18.64 4.06
CA GLY A 38 9.09 19.10 4.65
C GLY A 38 9.71 20.27 3.88
N PRO A 39 10.89 20.75 4.28
CA PRO A 39 11.59 21.87 3.66
C PRO A 39 11.90 21.67 2.16
N LEU A 40 12.00 20.42 1.71
CA LEU A 40 12.22 20.06 0.30
C LEU A 40 10.92 19.97 -0.52
N GLY A 41 9.76 20.23 0.08
CA GLY A 41 8.46 20.25 -0.60
C GLY A 41 7.78 18.88 -0.74
N PHE A 42 8.41 17.80 -0.24
CA PHE A 42 7.85 16.45 -0.26
C PHE A 42 7.39 16.02 1.14
N PRO A 43 6.31 15.22 1.25
CA PRO A 43 5.90 14.65 2.52
C PRO A 43 6.86 13.51 2.94
N GLU A 44 7.29 13.51 4.20
CA GLU A 44 8.18 12.47 4.74
C GLU A 44 7.46 11.15 5.02
N VAL A 45 6.14 11.23 5.22
CA VAL A 45 5.28 10.07 5.51
C VAL A 45 4.02 10.13 4.66
N GLY A 46 3.51 8.95 4.34
CA GLY A 46 2.21 8.78 3.72
C GLY A 46 1.69 7.38 3.96
N ASN A 47 0.37 7.23 3.87
CA ASN A 47 -0.29 5.95 4.01
C ASN A 47 -1.38 5.80 2.96
N LEU A 48 -1.57 4.56 2.52
CA LEU A 48 -2.72 4.15 1.73
C LEU A 48 -3.76 3.58 2.68
N GLU A 49 -4.88 4.26 2.82
CA GLU A 49 -6.03 3.73 3.54
C GLU A 49 -6.95 2.97 2.58
N LEU A 50 -7.33 1.77 2.99
CA LEU A 50 -8.22 0.89 2.24
C LEU A 50 -9.58 0.83 2.95
N ILE A 51 -10.59 1.42 2.33
CA ILE A 51 -11.96 1.44 2.86
C ILE A 51 -12.75 0.38 2.09
N PRO A 52 -13.30 -0.67 2.73
CA PRO A 52 -14.08 -1.67 2.02
C PRO A 52 -15.20 -1.03 1.19
N LEU A 53 -15.37 -1.48 -0.05
CA LEU A 53 -16.55 -1.14 -0.82
C LEU A 53 -17.72 -1.91 -0.21
N GLU A 54 -18.74 -1.22 0.32
CA GLU A 54 -19.92 -1.88 0.90
C GLU A 54 -20.56 -2.82 -0.13
N GLY A 55 -20.73 -4.11 0.24
CA GLY A 55 -21.31 -5.14 -0.62
C GLY A 55 -20.51 -6.44 -0.79
N GLN A 56 -19.62 -6.81 0.15
CA GLN A 56 -19.06 -8.17 0.26
C GLN A 56 -19.30 -8.78 1.63
#